data_AF-C2CHK6-F1
#
_entry.id   AF-C2CHK6-F1
#
_cell.length_a   1.000
_cell.length_b   1.000
_cell.length_c   1.000
_cell.angle_alpha   90.00
_cell.angle_beta   90.00
_cell.angle_gamma   90.00
#
_symmetry.space_group_name_H-M   'P 1'
#
loop_
_entity.id
_entity.type
_entity.pdbx_description
1 polymer ?
#
loop_
_entity_poly.entity_id
_entity_poly.type
_entity_poly.pdbx_seq_one_letter_code
_entity_poly.pdbx_strand_id
1 'polypeptide(L)' 'MEKLKELRNKHKLSQKEMGKIIGVNDRAIGNYERGIRVLPVDKAKILGEYFDINWWELYEG' A
#
# COMPACT_ATOMS: atom_id res chain seq x y z
N MET A 1 7.21 -2.21 5.86
CA MET A 1 5.79 -2.53 6.07
C MET A 1 5.48 -3.82 5.32
N GLU A 2 5.50 -4.94 6.03
CA GLU A 2 5.39 -6.29 5.45
C GLU A 2 4.01 -6.49 4.80
N LYS A 3 2.92 -6.16 5.52
CA LYS A 3 1.54 -6.28 5.02
C LYS A 3 1.24 -5.54 3.72
N LEU A 4 1.78 -4.34 3.51
CA LEU A 4 1.56 -3.59 2.26
C LEU A 4 2.15 -4.36 1.06
N LYS A 5 3.35 -4.92 1.22
CA LYS A 5 4.03 -5.71 0.19
C LYS A 5 3.29 -7.04 -0.06
N GLU A 6 2.83 -7.69 1.01
CA GLU A 6 2.02 -8.91 0.93
C GLU A 6 0.71 -8.68 0.18
N LEU A 7 -0.04 -7.64 0.54
CA LEU A 7 -1.28 -7.26 -0.14
C LEU A 7 -1.03 -7.02 -1.63
N ARG A 8 0.02 -6.26 -1.97
CA ARG A 8 0.39 -6.01 -3.36
C ARG A 8 0.68 -7.31 -4.12
N ASN A 9 1.47 -8.20 -3.52
CA ASN A 9 1.87 -9.47 -4.14
C ASN A 9 0.69 -10.45 -4.26
N LYS A 10 -0.20 -10.52 -3.25
CA LYS A 10 -1.44 -11.33 -3.26
C LYS A 10 -2.32 -10.98 -4.46
N HIS A 11 -2.40 -9.69 -4.80
CA HIS A 11 -3.16 -9.19 -5.94
C HIS A 11 -2.34 -9.12 -7.25
N LYS A 12 -1.11 -9.63 -7.26
CA LYS A 12 -0.21 -9.67 -8.43
C LYS A 12 0.05 -8.30 -9.07
N LEU A 13 0.09 -7.25 -8.26
CA LEU A 13 0.34 -5.89 -8.73
C LEU A 13 1.83 -5.56 -8.67
N SER A 14 2.32 -4.84 -9.67
CA SER A 14 3.58 -4.10 -9.60
C SER A 14 3.44 -2.88 -8.67
N GLN A 15 4.57 -2.35 -8.19
CA GLN A 15 4.57 -1.09 -7.42
C GLN A 15 3.98 0.07 -8.23
N LYS A 16 4.16 0.07 -9.55
CA LYS A 16 3.59 1.07 -10.46
C LYS A 16 2.06 0.96 -10.54
N GLU A 17 1.51 -0.25 -10.59
CA GLU A 17 0.05 -0.46 -10.62
C GLU A 17 -0.60 -0.09 -9.30
N MET A 18 -0.01 -0.49 -8.17
CA MET A 18 -0.50 -0.06 -6.85
C MET A 18 -0.37 1.45 -6.63
N GLY A 19 0.70 2.06 -7.15
CA GLY A 19 0.87 3.51 -7.13
C GLY A 19 -0.26 4.24 -7.86
N LYS A 20 -0.71 3.74 -9.02
CA LYS A 20 -1.85 4.31 -9.76
C LYS A 20 -3.14 4.29 -8.94
N ILE A 21 -3.39 3.21 -8.19
CA ILE A 21 -4.61 3.06 -7.36
C ILE A 21 -4.71 4.20 -6.34
N ILE A 22 -3.60 4.55 -5.69
CA ILE A 22 -3.59 5.55 -4.61
C ILE A 22 -3.03 6.91 -5.05
N GLY A 23 -2.77 7.10 -6.35
CA GLY A 23 -2.26 8.35 -6.91
C GLY A 23 -0.86 8.74 -6.45
N VAL A 24 0.07 7.78 -6.40
CA VAL A 24 1.50 8.00 -6.11
C VAL A 24 2.38 7.28 -7.13
N ASN A 25 3.67 7.63 -7.20
CA ASN A 25 4.61 6.90 -8.05
C ASN A 25 5.04 5.55 -7.42
N ASP A 26 5.60 4.68 -8.25
CA ASP A 26 6.15 3.38 -7.88
C ASP A 26 7.21 3.48 -6.77
N ARG A 27 8.07 4.51 -6.83
CA ARG A 27 9.09 4.78 -5.82
C ARG A 27 8.51 5.03 -4.43
N ALA A 28 7.37 5.71 -4.35
CA ALA A 28 6.67 5.95 -3.09
C ALA A 28 6.20 4.63 -2.46
N ILE A 29 5.59 3.74 -3.26
CA ILE A 29 5.22 2.39 -2.82
C ILE A 29 6.44 1.64 -2.28
N GLY A 30 7.54 1.63 -3.04
CA GLY A 30 8.77 0.99 -2.59
C GLY A 30 9.38 1.60 -1.31
N ASN A 31 9.18 2.89 -1.03
CA ASN A 31 9.57 3.51 0.23
C ASN A 31 8.66 3.08 1.39
N TYR A 32 7.35 2.95 1.16
CA TYR A 32 6.39 2.48 2.16
C TYR A 32 6.67 1.02 2.54
N GLU A 33 6.84 0.15 1.54
CA GLU A 33 7.14 -1.28 1.75
C GLU A 33 8.44 -1.48 2.55
N ARG A 34 9.46 -0.65 2.31
CA ARG A 34 10.74 -0.71 3.05
C ARG A 34 10.72 0.05 4.39
N GLY A 35 9.64 0.73 4.73
CA GLY A 35 9.56 1.52 5.97
C GLY A 35 10.38 2.81 5.96
N ILE A 36 10.89 3.25 4.81
CA ILE A 36 11.62 4.52 4.67
C ILE A 36 10.68 5.71 4.81
N ARG A 37 9.43 5.53 4.38
CA ARG A 37 8.35 6.50 4.58
C ARG A 37 7.16 5.78 5.19
N VAL A 38 6.45 6.47 6.06
CA VAL A 38 5.16 6.01 6.56
C VAL A 38 4.13 6.14 5.43
N LEU A 39 3.32 5.11 5.24
CA LEU A 39 2.16 5.17 4.35
C LEU A 39 1.20 6.23 4.93
N PRO A 40 0.75 7.23 4.15
CA PRO A 40 -0.22 8.20 4.65
C PRO A 40 -1.62 7.55 4.88
N VAL A 41 -2.36 8.03 5.89
CA VAL A 41 -3.67 7.46 6.25
C VAL A 41 -4.71 7.61 5.14
N ASP A 42 -4.72 8.73 4.42
CA ASP A 42 -5.58 8.94 3.24
C ASP A 42 -5.33 7.87 2.16
N LYS A 43 -4.06 7.52 1.93
CA LYS A 43 -3.65 6.48 0.98
C LYS A 43 -4.03 5.08 1.47
N ALA A 44 -3.87 4.82 2.77
CA ALA A 44 -4.28 3.56 3.37
C ALA A 44 -5.79 3.33 3.26
N LYS A 45 -6.61 4.38 3.43
CA LYS A 45 -8.07 4.30 3.25
C LYS A 45 -8.46 3.91 1.83
N ILE A 46 -7.80 4.50 0.81
CA ILE A 46 -8.04 4.13 -0.60
C ILE A 46 -7.70 2.65 -0.84
N LEU A 47 -6.60 2.14 -0.25
CA LEU A 47 -6.28 0.70 -0.33
C LEU A 47 -7.34 -0.16 0.37
N GLY A 48 -7.82 0.27 1.54
CA GLY A 48 -8.87 -0.43 2.28
C GLY A 48 -10.15 -0.57 1.45
N GLU A 49 -10.61 0.54 0.85
CA GLU A 49 -11.77 0.56 -0.05
C GLU A 49 -11.54 -0.30 -1.30
N TYR A 50 -10.36 -0.24 -1.91
CA TYR A 50 -10.06 -0.97 -3.14
C TYR A 50 -9.94 -2.49 -2.94
N PHE A 51 -9.35 -2.92 -1.82
CA PHE A 51 -9.09 -4.33 -1.53
C PHE A 51 -10.12 -4.98 -0.60
N ASP A 52 -11.14 -4.24 -0.19
CA ASP A 52 -12.18 -4.68 0.76
C ASP A 52 -11.57 -5.20 2.08
N ILE A 53 -10.69 -4.39 2.67
CA ILE A 53 -10.05 -4.64 3.97
C ILE A 53 -10.14 -3.41 4.86
N ASN A 54 -9.93 -3.57 6.16
CA ASN A 54 -9.80 -2.40 7.00
C ASN A 54 -8.44 -1.75 6.81
N TRP A 55 -8.41 -0.44 6.57
CA TRP A 55 -7.16 0.27 6.28
C TRP A 55 -6.14 0.24 7.42
N TRP A 56 -6.59 0.09 8.67
CA TRP A 56 -5.69 0.01 9.83
C TRP A 56 -4.93 -1.31 9.89
N GLU A 57 -5.42 -2.36 9.22
CA GLU A 57 -4.70 -3.64 9.11
C GLU A 57 -3.31 -3.44 8.48
N LEU A 58 -3.11 -2.39 7.67
CA LEU A 58 -1.82 -2.06 7.06
C LEU A 58 -0.76 -1.53 8.05
N TYR A 59 -1.17 -1.08 9.23
CA TYR A 59 -0.29 -0.56 10.28
C TYR A 59 -0.08 -1.54 11.42
N GLU A 60 -0.93 -2.55 11.52
CA GLU A 60 -0.76 -3.64 12.45
C GLU A 60 0.43 -4.50 12.00
N GLY A 61 1.51 -4.47 12.78
CA GLY A 61 2.63 -5.40 12.70
C GLY A 61 2.62 -6.29 13.93
#